data_AF-A0A354SDR4-F1
#
_entry.id   AF-A0A354SDR4-F1
#
_cell.length_a   1.000
_cell.length_b   1.000
_cell.length_c   1.000
_cell.angle_alpha   90.00
_cell.angle_beta   90.00
_cell.angle_gamma   90.00
#
_symmetry.space_group_name_H-M   'P 1'
#
loop_
_entity.id
_entity.type
_entity.pdbx_description
1 polymer ?
#
loop_
_entity_poly.entity_id
_entity_poly.type
_entity_poly.pdbx_seq_one_letter_code
_entity_poly.pdbx_strand_id
1 'polypeptide(L)'
;MKPLRIATALAALGLLLSGCGVLPWSLTAQVPEEGAIQQGDASAANRTDQFIRVIPQSPRVGMSPAQIVQGFLDASAAFEDDHAVAREFLTLKAGNLWNPNAGVQVFKGAPDLVDDGAVVSFA
;
A
#
# COMPACT_ATOMS: atom_id res chain seq x y z
N MET A 1 3.86 -58.28 36.60
CA MET A 1 3.06 -57.07 36.92
C MET A 1 3.54 -55.78 36.23
N LYS A 2 4.84 -55.57 35.94
CA LYS A 2 5.39 -54.32 35.36
C LYS A 2 5.51 -54.21 33.81
N PRO A 3 5.70 -55.28 33.02
CA PRO A 3 5.90 -55.10 31.56
C PRO A 3 4.58 -54.82 30.80
N LEU A 4 3.45 -55.30 31.33
CA LEU A 4 2.13 -55.13 30.70
C LEU A 4 1.63 -53.67 30.79
N ARG A 5 2.01 -52.93 31.84
CA ARG A 5 1.66 -51.51 32.03
C ARG A 5 2.46 -50.57 31.13
N ILE A 6 3.69 -50.95 30.77
CA ILE A 6 4.55 -50.17 29.87
C ILE A 6 4.07 -50.35 28.42
N ALA A 7 3.67 -51.57 28.05
CA ALA A 7 3.08 -51.85 26.74
C ALA A 7 1.77 -51.08 26.49
N THR A 8 0.89 -51.00 27.50
CA THR A 8 -0.35 -50.21 27.38
C THR A 8 -0.10 -48.70 27.36
N ALA A 9 0.89 -48.21 28.12
CA ALA A 9 1.27 -46.80 28.08
C ALA A 9 1.88 -46.39 26.73
N LEU A 10 2.73 -47.24 26.13
CA LEU A 10 3.30 -47.00 24.80
C LEU A 10 2.25 -47.07 23.68
N ALA A 11 1.28 -47.99 23.79
CA ALA A 11 0.18 -48.08 22.82
C ALA A 11 -0.75 -46.85 22.89
N ALA A 12 -1.06 -46.37 24.09
CA ALA A 12 -1.87 -45.16 24.28
C ALA A 12 -1.15 -43.91 23.76
N LEU A 13 0.17 -43.80 23.99
CA LEU A 13 0.99 -42.70 23.49
C LEU A 13 1.07 -42.72 21.95
N GLY A 14 1.19 -43.89 21.33
CA GLY A 14 1.17 -44.03 19.87
C GLY A 14 -0.15 -43.59 19.22
N LEU A 15 -1.29 -43.84 19.88
CA LEU A 15 -2.61 -43.38 19.42
C LEU A 15 -2.80 -41.87 19.55
N LEU A 16 -2.21 -41.25 20.58
CA LEU A 16 -2.28 -39.80 20.80
C LEU A 16 -1.39 -39.01 19.82
N LEU A 17 -0.23 -39.56 19.42
CA LEU A 17 0.65 -38.90 18.45
C LEU A 17 0.14 -39.00 16.98
N SER A 18 -0.67 -39.99 16.64
CA SER A 18 -1.22 -40.14 15.28
C SER A 18 -2.45 -39.26 15.00
N GLY A 19 -3.02 -38.61 16.03
CA GLY A 19 -4.22 -37.78 15.91
C GLY A 19 -4.02 -36.40 15.27
N CYS A 20 -2.78 -35.93 15.11
CA CYS A 20 -2.51 -34.57 14.59
C CYS A 20 -2.18 -34.51 13.08
N GLY A 21 -1.97 -35.65 12.41
CA GLY A 21 -1.43 -35.68 11.03
C GLY A 21 -2.42 -36.08 9.93
N VAL A 22 -3.61 -36.57 10.28
CA VAL A 22 -4.55 -37.16 9.30
C VAL A 22 -5.94 -36.56 9.47
N LEU A 23 -6.03 -35.23 9.37
CA LEU A 23 -7.34 -34.62 9.13
C LEU A 23 -7.68 -34.88 7.65
N PRO A 24 -8.82 -35.53 7.35
CA PRO A 24 -9.28 -35.63 5.97
C PRO A 24 -9.34 -34.23 5.37
N TRP A 25 -8.80 -34.09 4.16
CA TRP A 25 -8.82 -32.90 3.30
C TRP A 25 -10.16 -32.16 3.27
N SER A 26 -11.28 -32.83 3.52
CA SER A 26 -12.61 -32.23 3.68
C SER A 26 -12.78 -31.29 4.89
N LEU A 27 -11.84 -31.25 5.85
CA LEU A 27 -11.91 -30.42 7.07
C LEU A 27 -11.14 -29.10 6.97
N THR A 28 -10.38 -28.87 5.89
CA THR A 28 -9.76 -27.58 5.61
C THR A 28 -10.66 -26.77 4.68
N ALA A 29 -10.79 -25.46 4.92
CA ALA A 29 -11.52 -24.56 4.05
C ALA A 29 -10.94 -24.61 2.63
N GLN A 30 -11.65 -25.24 1.70
CA GLN A 30 -11.29 -25.33 0.29
C GLN A 30 -12.11 -24.29 -0.49
N VAL A 31 -11.45 -23.60 -1.41
CA VAL A 31 -12.15 -22.77 -2.40
C VAL A 31 -12.73 -23.72 -3.45
N PRO A 32 -14.05 -23.69 -3.74
CA PRO A 32 -14.61 -24.50 -4.82
C PRO A 32 -14.01 -24.07 -6.16
N GLU A 33 -13.30 -24.98 -6.82
CA GLU A 33 -12.77 -24.75 -8.18
C GLU A 33 -13.85 -25.00 -9.26
N GLU A 34 -14.98 -25.58 -8.87
CA GLU A 34 -16.09 -25.93 -9.75
C GLU A 34 -17.33 -25.09 -9.40
N GLY A 35 -17.88 -24.42 -10.40
CA GLY A 35 -19.09 -23.62 -10.27
C GLY A 35 -19.47 -22.98 -11.60
N ALA A 36 -20.77 -22.90 -11.90
CA ALA A 36 -21.24 -22.23 -13.11
C ALA A 36 -20.90 -20.74 -13.04
N ILE A 37 -20.27 -20.21 -14.09
CA ILE A 37 -20.07 -18.76 -14.23
C ILE A 37 -21.43 -18.13 -14.41
N GLN A 38 -21.85 -17.34 -13.41
CA GLN A 38 -23.05 -16.53 -13.49
C GLN A 38 -22.67 -15.13 -13.92
N GLN A 39 -23.38 -14.59 -14.90
CA GLN A 39 -23.21 -13.19 -15.28
C GLN A 39 -23.81 -12.33 -14.16
N GLY A 40 -22.94 -11.61 -13.43
CA GLY A 40 -23.39 -10.59 -12.50
C GLY A 40 -24.07 -9.43 -13.25
N ASP A 41 -24.92 -8.68 -12.55
CA ASP A 41 -25.47 -7.44 -13.09
C ASP A 41 -24.32 -6.59 -13.64
N ALA A 42 -24.52 -6.04 -14.83
CA ALA A 42 -23.61 -5.05 -15.38
C ALA A 42 -23.65 -3.86 -14.44
N SER A 43 -22.72 -3.83 -13.48
CA SER A 43 -22.39 -2.61 -12.76
C SER A 43 -22.00 -1.64 -13.84
N ALA A 44 -22.89 -0.68 -14.13
CA ALA A 44 -22.47 0.53 -14.80
C ALA A 44 -21.38 1.07 -13.89
N ALA A 45 -20.11 0.80 -14.24
CA ALA A 45 -18.99 1.50 -13.68
C ALA A 45 -19.25 2.94 -14.05
N ASN A 46 -19.98 3.63 -13.17
CA ASN A 46 -20.32 5.01 -13.32
C ASN A 46 -18.96 5.68 -13.34
N ARG A 47 -18.49 6.14 -14.51
CA ARG A 47 -17.14 6.72 -14.64
C ARG A 47 -16.93 7.87 -13.66
N THR A 48 -18.03 8.43 -13.16
CA THR A 48 -18.14 9.40 -12.07
C THR A 48 -17.56 8.92 -10.74
N ASP A 49 -17.51 7.62 -10.45
CA ASP A 49 -16.93 7.04 -9.23
C ASP A 49 -15.45 6.64 -9.39
N GLN A 50 -14.84 6.88 -10.55
CA GLN A 50 -13.42 6.63 -10.74
C GLN A 50 -12.60 7.79 -10.17
N PHE A 51 -12.39 7.80 -8.86
CA PHE A 51 -11.46 8.72 -8.21
C PHE A 51 -10.03 8.20 -8.37
N ILE A 52 -9.17 9.01 -8.99
CA ILE A 52 -7.73 8.77 -9.01
C ILE A 52 -7.19 9.23 -7.65
N ARG A 53 -6.76 8.27 -6.84
CA ARG A 53 -6.08 8.54 -5.58
C ARG A 53 -4.57 8.52 -5.82
N VAL A 54 -3.89 9.62 -5.51
CA VAL A 54 -2.43 9.71 -5.56
C VAL A 54 -1.86 9.28 -4.22
N ILE A 55 -0.91 8.34 -4.22
CA ILE A 55 -0.19 7.89 -3.02
C ILE A 55 1.25 8.37 -3.10
N PRO A 56 1.55 9.57 -2.60
CA PRO A 56 2.89 10.12 -2.69
C PRO A 56 3.85 9.42 -1.75
N GLN A 57 5.14 9.54 -2.05
CA GLN A 57 6.22 9.03 -1.21
C GLN A 57 6.87 10.19 -0.46
N SER A 58 7.23 9.96 0.80
CA SER A 58 8.00 10.91 1.60
C SER A 58 9.37 11.23 0.97
N PRO A 59 9.93 12.42 1.24
CA PRO A 59 11.27 12.78 0.81
C PRO A 59 12.31 11.83 1.41
N ARG A 60 13.39 11.59 0.66
CA ARG A 60 14.48 10.68 1.07
C ARG A 60 15.79 11.45 1.22
N VAL A 61 16.62 10.99 2.15
CA VAL A 61 17.97 11.52 2.32
C VAL A 61 18.77 11.37 1.03
N GLY A 62 19.50 12.43 0.64
CA GLY A 62 20.34 12.44 -0.55
C GLY A 62 19.64 12.83 -1.85
N MET A 63 18.36 13.24 -1.79
CA MET A 63 17.69 13.83 -2.95
C MET A 63 18.38 15.13 -3.40
N SER A 64 18.52 15.31 -4.71
CA SER A 64 18.97 16.57 -5.30
C SER A 64 17.90 17.67 -5.15
N PRO A 65 18.27 18.96 -5.25
CA PRO A 65 17.30 20.06 -5.26
C PRO A 65 16.17 19.86 -6.27
N ALA A 66 16.49 19.47 -7.51
CA ALA A 66 15.48 19.19 -8.53
C ALA A 66 14.54 18.03 -8.13
N GLN A 67 15.05 16.98 -7.49
CA GLN A 67 14.23 15.87 -6.99
C GLN A 67 13.31 16.29 -5.84
N ILE A 68 13.74 17.20 -4.98
CA ILE A 68 12.89 17.77 -3.92
C ILE A 68 11.74 18.57 -4.52
N VAL A 69 12.03 19.42 -5.52
CA VAL A 69 10.99 20.22 -6.20
C VAL A 69 10.02 19.31 -6.95
N GLN A 70 10.51 18.32 -7.69
CA GLN A 70 9.65 17.36 -8.38
C GLN A 70 8.76 16.59 -7.39
N GLY A 71 9.35 16.07 -6.31
CA GLY A 71 8.60 15.34 -5.29
C GLY A 71 7.53 16.18 -4.61
N PHE A 72 7.78 17.47 -4.36
CA PHE A 72 6.78 18.40 -3.89
C PHE A 72 5.63 18.57 -4.89
N LEU A 73 5.92 18.74 -6.18
CA LEU A 73 4.90 18.88 -7.22
C LEU A 73 4.03 17.62 -7.35
N ASP A 74 4.66 16.44 -7.32
CA ASP A 74 3.95 15.15 -7.38
C ASP A 74 3.09 14.93 -6.13
N ALA A 75 3.62 15.23 -4.94
CA ALA A 75 2.92 15.08 -3.67
C ALA A 75 1.80 16.11 -3.48
N SER A 76 1.88 17.28 -4.12
CA SER A 76 0.84 18.31 -4.06
C SER A 76 -0.50 17.85 -4.64
N ALA A 77 -0.50 16.80 -5.47
CA ALA A 77 -1.73 16.21 -6.00
C ALA A 77 -2.50 15.35 -4.98
N ALA A 78 -1.88 14.97 -3.85
CA ALA A 78 -2.54 14.25 -2.77
C ALA A 78 -3.19 15.22 -1.79
N PHE A 79 -4.44 14.98 -1.42
CA PHE A 79 -5.25 15.89 -0.58
C PHE A 79 -5.34 15.44 0.88
N GLU A 80 -4.84 14.25 1.19
CA GLU A 80 -4.90 13.63 2.50
C GLU A 80 -4.18 14.46 3.57
N ASP A 81 -4.82 14.55 4.73
CA ASP A 81 -4.30 15.25 5.91
C ASP A 81 -3.76 16.66 5.60
N ASP A 82 -4.49 17.41 4.76
CA ASP A 82 -4.11 18.74 4.29
C ASP A 82 -2.75 18.76 3.59
N HIS A 83 -2.59 17.88 2.59
CA HIS A 83 -1.37 17.72 1.81
C HIS A 83 -0.15 17.35 2.66
N ALA A 84 -0.33 16.51 3.70
CA ALA A 84 0.71 16.21 4.69
C ALA A 84 2.06 15.81 4.07
N VAL A 85 2.04 14.92 3.08
CA VAL A 85 3.28 14.43 2.43
C VAL A 85 3.94 15.53 1.59
N ALA A 86 3.19 16.41 0.93
CA ALA A 86 3.77 17.55 0.22
C ALA A 86 4.46 18.51 1.19
N ARG A 87 3.89 18.71 2.38
CA ARG A 87 4.49 19.54 3.42
C ARG A 87 5.81 18.98 3.95
N GLU A 88 6.06 17.68 3.86
CA GLU A 88 7.35 17.07 4.23
C GLU A 88 8.51 17.53 3.34
N PHE A 89 8.23 17.89 2.08
CA PHE A 89 9.24 18.46 1.16
C PHE A 89 9.57 19.92 1.47
N LEU A 90 8.77 20.59 2.31
CA LEU A 90 8.96 21.99 2.68
C LEU A 90 9.70 22.12 4.00
N THR A 91 10.43 23.23 4.15
CA THR A 91 10.88 23.64 5.50
C THR A 91 9.67 23.97 6.37
N LEU A 92 9.81 23.86 7.70
CA LEU A 92 8.73 24.20 8.64
C LEU A 92 8.10 25.59 8.36
N LYS A 93 8.95 26.58 8.08
CA LYS A 93 8.49 27.94 7.76
C LYS A 93 7.71 27.98 6.44
N ALA A 94 8.21 27.33 5.40
CA ALA A 94 7.55 27.29 4.09
C ALA A 94 6.23 26.51 4.15
N GLY A 95 6.20 25.37 4.85
CA GLY A 95 4.99 24.58 5.07
C GLY A 95 3.90 25.39 5.76
N ASN A 96 4.22 26.18 6.78
CA ASN A 96 3.24 27.03 7.47
C ASN A 96 2.69 28.18 6.61
N LEU A 97 3.46 28.66 5.64
CA LEU A 97 3.07 29.77 4.76
C LEU A 97 2.38 29.29 3.48
N TRP A 98 2.61 28.05 3.08
CA TRP A 98 2.06 27.50 1.85
C TRP A 98 0.57 27.21 2.00
N ASN A 99 -0.23 27.85 1.14
CA ASN A 99 -1.67 27.66 1.01
C ASN A 99 -1.97 26.95 -0.33
N PRO A 100 -2.36 25.66 -0.32
CA PRO A 100 -2.66 24.89 -1.55
C PRO A 100 -3.85 25.46 -2.33
N ASN A 101 -4.73 26.23 -1.68
CA ASN A 101 -5.90 26.84 -2.29
C ASN A 101 -5.65 28.27 -2.82
N ALA A 102 -4.42 28.77 -2.76
CA ALA A 102 -4.10 30.14 -3.19
C ALA A 102 -4.30 30.38 -4.69
N GLY A 103 -4.19 29.33 -5.51
CA GLY A 103 -4.38 29.40 -6.96
C GLY A 103 -3.90 28.13 -7.66
N VAL A 104 -4.21 28.02 -8.94
CA VAL A 104 -3.79 26.89 -9.79
C VAL A 104 -2.93 27.41 -10.94
N GLN A 105 -1.79 26.77 -11.15
CA GLN A 105 -0.94 26.99 -12.32
C GLN A 105 -0.98 25.73 -13.20
N VAL A 106 -1.25 25.91 -14.49
CA VAL A 106 -1.32 24.81 -15.46
C VAL A 106 -0.07 24.84 -16.35
N PHE A 107 0.57 23.68 -16.51
CA PHE A 107 1.72 23.47 -17.39
C PHE A 107 1.32 22.62 -18.60
N LYS A 108 2.02 22.75 -19.73
CA LYS A 108 1.77 21.95 -20.94
C LYS A 108 2.21 20.47 -20.82
N GLY A 109 2.79 20.09 -19.68
CA GLY A 109 3.29 18.75 -19.37
C GLY A 109 4.03 18.76 -18.03
N ALA A 110 4.84 17.73 -17.78
CA ALA A 110 5.79 17.76 -16.67
C ALA A 110 6.82 18.88 -16.92
N PRO A 111 7.10 19.74 -15.92
CA PRO A 111 8.08 20.80 -16.07
C PRO A 111 9.49 20.21 -16.25
N ASP A 112 10.30 20.85 -17.10
CA ASP A 112 11.73 20.57 -17.14
C ASP A 112 12.41 21.37 -16.03
N LEU A 113 13.04 20.67 -15.08
CA LEU A 113 13.61 21.26 -13.87
C LEU A 113 15.13 21.31 -14.01
N VAL A 114 15.68 22.52 -14.02
CA VAL A 114 17.13 22.75 -14.09
C VAL A 114 17.64 23.24 -12.73
N ASP A 115 18.66 22.56 -12.21
CA ASP A 115 19.31 22.94 -10.95
C ASP A 115 20.45 23.93 -11.23
N ASP A 116 20.21 25.21 -10.93
CA ASP A 116 21.19 26.29 -11.03
C ASP A 116 21.99 26.47 -9.71
N GLY A 117 21.92 25.48 -8.81
CA GLY A 117 22.62 25.41 -7.53
C GLY A 117 21.90 26.13 -6.40
N ALA A 118 21.57 27.41 -6.58
CA ALA A 118 20.81 28.17 -5.58
C ALA A 118 19.29 28.12 -5.79
N VAL A 119 18.86 27.82 -7.02
CA VAL A 119 17.47 27.86 -7.46
C VAL A 119 17.24 26.71 -8.43
N VAL A 120 16.06 26.10 -8.36
CA VAL A 120 15.57 25.19 -9.40
C VAL A 120 14.64 25.99 -10.30
N SER A 121 14.99 26.09 -11.57
CA SER A 121 14.24 26.85 -12.58
C SER A 121 13.36 25.91 -13.43
N PHE A 122 12.29 26.48 -13.99
CA PHE A 122 11.42 25.82 -14.96
C PHE A 122 11.88 26.23 -16.36
N ALA A 123 12.35 25.27 -17.15
CA ALA A 123 12.77 25.50 -18.53
C ALA A 123 11.60 25.36 -19.53
#